data_AF-A0A2V6UNE1-F1
#
_entry.id   AF-A0A2V6UNE1-F1
#
_cell.length_a   1.000
_cell.length_b   1.000
_cell.length_c   1.000
_cell.angle_alpha   90.00
_cell.angle_beta   90.00
_cell.angle_gamma   90.00
#
_symmetry.space_group_name_H-M   'P 1'
#
loop_
_entity.id
_entity.type
_entity.pdbx_description
1 polymer ?
#
loop_
_entity_poly.entity_id
_entity_poly.type
_entity_poly.pdbx_seq_one_letter_code
_entity_poly.pdbx_strand_id
1 'polypeptide(L)'
;MGEAQAATGVPAYVLRYWESEFNLLRPKKNPAGQRLYRPRDLELIRRIKTLLYDERLTLEGAKKRLVTESRGGPDPPDPGGGGDARSTVALRRVRERLEALRRLLAP
;
A
#
# COMPACT_ATOMS: atom_id res chain seq x y z
N MET A 1 7.15 9.20 14.01
CA MET A 1 7.15 9.04 12.54
C MET A 1 8.56 8.90 11.97
N GLY A 2 9.51 9.77 12.34
CA GLY A 2 10.89 9.67 11.83
C GLY A 2 11.56 8.32 12.10
N GLU A 3 11.32 7.75 13.28
CA GLU A 3 11.88 6.46 13.70
C GLU A 3 11.41 5.29 12.80
N ALA A 4 10.12 5.24 12.47
CA ALA A 4 9.56 4.22 11.61
C ALA A 4 10.04 4.35 10.15
N GLN A 5 10.20 5.59 9.68
CA GLN A 5 10.81 5.85 8.38
C GLN A 5 12.25 5.34 8.34
N ALA A 6 13.05 5.62 9.38
CA ALA A 6 14.42 5.12 9.48
C ALA A 6 14.48 3.57 9.54
N ALA A 7 13.55 2.94 10.26
CA ALA A 7 13.54 1.49 10.45
C ALA A 7 13.01 0.66 9.27
N THR A 8 12.26 1.28 8.35
CA THR A 8 11.57 0.58 7.24
C THR A 8 11.94 1.11 5.85
N GLY A 9 12.56 2.29 5.79
CA GLY A 9 12.84 3.01 4.57
C GLY A 9 11.58 3.50 3.84
N VAL A 10 10.42 3.48 4.50
CA VAL A 10 9.15 3.93 3.91
C VAL A 10 8.92 5.40 4.31
N PRO A 11 8.67 6.31 3.36
CA PRO A 11 8.43 7.71 3.66
C PRO A 11 7.25 7.92 4.61
N ALA A 12 7.34 8.92 5.50
CA ALA A 12 6.31 9.19 6.50
C ALA A 12 4.90 9.44 5.93
N TYR A 13 4.78 10.02 4.73
CA TYR A 13 3.48 10.22 4.08
C TYR A 13 2.87 8.90 3.60
N VAL A 14 3.69 7.94 3.15
CA VAL A 14 3.24 6.59 2.77
C VAL A 14 2.79 5.83 4.00
N LEU A 15 3.53 5.92 5.12
CA LEU A 15 3.12 5.32 6.39
C LEU A 15 1.75 5.86 6.86
N ARG A 16 1.53 7.18 6.76
CA ARG A 16 0.22 7.78 7.06
C ARG A 16 -0.90 7.23 6.18
N TYR A 17 -0.62 7.05 4.90
CA TYR A 17 -1.58 6.48 3.98
C TYR A 17 -1.85 4.99 4.27
N TRP A 18 -0.82 4.22 4.61
CA TRP A 18 -0.99 2.83 5.00
C TRP A 18 -1.77 2.67 6.30
N GLU A 19 -1.67 3.60 7.25
CA GLU A 19 -2.53 3.61 8.45
C GLU A 19 -4.02 3.74 8.12
N SER A 20 -4.40 4.48 7.07
CA SER A 20 -5.80 4.58 6.65
C SER A 20 -6.26 3.35 5.86
N GLU A 21 -5.36 2.73 5.11
CA GLU A 21 -5.69 1.59 4.26
C GLU A 21 -5.69 0.26 5.02
N PHE A 22 -4.74 0.03 5.91
CA PHE A 22 -4.54 -1.24 6.60
C PHE A 22 -5.06 -1.15 8.03
N ASN A 23 -6.24 -1.72 8.26
CA ASN A 23 -6.88 -1.69 9.58
C ASN A 23 -6.07 -2.37 10.70
N LEU A 24 -5.12 -3.24 10.32
CA LEU A 24 -4.18 -3.93 11.21
C LEU A 24 -3.03 -3.02 11.67
N LEU A 25 -2.72 -1.95 10.94
CA LEU A 25 -1.64 -1.01 11.24
C LEU A 25 -2.17 0.21 11.99
N ARG A 26 -2.31 0.07 13.32
CA ARG A 26 -2.85 1.11 14.20
C ARG A 26 -1.82 1.52 15.26
N PRO A 27 -0.87 2.42 14.94
CA PRO A 27 0.11 2.89 15.92
C PRO A 27 -0.57 3.68 17.04
N LYS A 28 -0.07 3.53 18.27
CA LYS A 28 -0.60 4.27 19.43
C LYS A 28 -0.15 5.74 19.33
N LYS A 29 -1.03 6.66 19.71
CA LYS A 29 -0.67 8.07 19.88
C LYS A 29 -0.15 8.29 21.31
N ASN A 30 0.97 8.98 21.45
CA ASN A 30 1.43 9.48 22.74
C ASN A 30 0.60 10.73 23.17
N PRO A 31 0.72 11.21 24.41
CA PRO A 31 0.03 12.40 24.90
C PRO A 31 0.31 13.67 24.08
N ALA A 32 1.50 13.76 23.45
CA ALA A 32 1.88 14.84 22.55
C ALA A 32 1.36 14.68 21.11
N GLY A 33 0.52 13.67 20.83
CA GLY A 33 -0.07 13.42 19.52
C GLY A 33 0.86 12.73 18.51
N GLN A 34 2.07 12.32 18.91
CA GLN A 34 3.00 11.61 18.04
C GLN A 34 2.66 10.12 17.98
N ARG A 35 2.83 9.53 16.79
CA ARG A 35 2.63 8.09 16.57
C ARG A 35 3.85 7.30 17.01
N LEU A 36 3.60 6.32 17.87
CA LEU A 36 4.57 5.34 18.33
C LEU A 36 4.27 4.00 17.67
N TYR A 37 5.20 3.53 16.84
CA TYR A 37 5.13 2.21 16.22
C TYR A 37 5.81 1.19 17.14
N ARG A 38 5.10 0.12 17.43
CA ARG A 38 5.67 -1.02 18.17
C ARG A 38 6.48 -1.90 17.20
N PRO A 39 7.33 -2.80 17.71
CA PRO A 39 8.07 -3.74 16.87
C PRO A 39 7.15 -4.49 15.88
N ARG A 40 5.99 -4.98 16.35
CA ARG A 40 4.98 -5.64 15.52
C ARG A 40 4.43 -4.75 14.39
N ASP A 41 4.26 -3.45 14.65
CA ASP A 41 3.78 -2.52 13.64
C ASP A 41 4.86 -2.31 12.55
N LEU A 42 6.15 -2.31 12.93
CA LEU A 42 7.28 -2.24 12.00
C LEU A 42 7.42 -3.51 11.15
N GLU A 43 7.22 -4.68 11.74
CA GLU A 43 7.17 -5.96 11.01
C GLU A 43 6.04 -5.97 9.98
N LEU A 44 4.86 -5.51 10.37
CA LEU A 44 3.72 -5.40 9.46
C LEU A 44 4.02 -4.42 8.31
N ILE A 45 4.64 -3.27 8.58
CA ILE A 45 5.05 -2.32 7.54
C ILE A 45 6.04 -2.97 6.57
N ARG A 46 7.02 -3.74 7.07
CA ARG A 46 7.95 -4.47 6.21
C ARG A 46 7.23 -5.49 5.33
N ARG A 47 6.27 -6.23 5.89
CA ARG A 47 5.46 -7.18 5.11
C ARG A 47 4.63 -6.49 4.04
N ILE A 48 3.93 -5.40 4.39
CA ILE A 48 3.17 -4.59 3.42
C ILE A 48 4.09 -4.11 2.28
N LYS A 49 5.29 -3.63 2.61
CA LYS A 49 6.27 -3.21 1.62
C LYS A 49 6.61 -4.36 0.66
N THR A 50 6.90 -5.55 1.18
CA THR A 50 7.19 -6.71 0.34
C THR A 50 6.03 -7.08 -0.57
N LEU A 51 4.81 -7.12 -0.03
CA LEU A 51 3.61 -7.44 -0.80
C LEU A 51 3.39 -6.46 -1.97
N LEU A 52 3.61 -5.16 -1.74
CA LEU A 52 3.33 -4.13 -2.75
C LEU A 52 4.48 -3.97 -3.76
N TYR A 53 5.74 -4.00 -3.32
CA TYR A 53 6.89 -3.67 -4.16
C TYR A 53 7.56 -4.88 -4.77
N ASP A 54 7.73 -5.95 -4.00
CA ASP A 54 8.40 -7.18 -4.45
C ASP A 54 7.40 -8.13 -5.12
N GLU A 55 6.26 -8.38 -4.48
CA GLU A 55 5.20 -9.29 -4.98
C GLU A 55 4.20 -8.58 -5.92
N ARG A 56 4.35 -7.26 -6.12
CA ARG A 56 3.56 -6.42 -7.04
C ARG A 56 2.04 -6.52 -6.84
N LEU A 57 1.60 -6.80 -5.61
CA LEU A 57 0.18 -6.82 -5.28
C LEU A 57 -0.38 -5.40 -5.23
N THR A 58 -1.69 -5.30 -5.50
CA THR A 58 -2.44 -4.08 -5.21
C THR A 58 -2.68 -3.94 -3.71
N LEU A 59 -3.09 -2.75 -3.26
CA LEU A 59 -3.46 -2.53 -1.85
C LEU A 59 -4.54 -3.51 -1.38
N GLU A 60 -5.53 -3.79 -2.22
CA GLU A 60 -6.59 -4.76 -1.94
C GLU A 60 -6.04 -6.20 -1.83
N GLY A 61 -5.14 -6.59 -2.74
CA GLY A 61 -4.48 -7.90 -2.72
C GLY A 61 -3.63 -8.08 -1.46
N ALA A 62 -2.84 -7.08 -1.10
CA ALA A 62 -2.04 -7.08 0.12
C ALA A 62 -2.91 -7.18 1.38
N LYS A 63 -4.04 -6.45 1.45
CA LYS A 63 -4.99 -6.56 2.59
C LYS A 63 -5.54 -7.97 2.73
N LYS A 64 -5.99 -8.58 1.63
CA LYS A 64 -6.49 -9.97 1.65
C LYS A 64 -5.42 -10.94 2.11
N ARG A 65 -4.20 -10.83 1.56
CA ARG A 65 -3.06 -11.67 1.92
C ARG A 65 -2.76 -11.60 3.42
N LEU A 66 -2.65 -10.39 3.97
CA LEU A 66 -2.38 -10.18 5.40
C LEU A 66 -3.48 -10.77 6.30
N VAL A 67 -4.75 -10.70 5.89
CA VAL A 67 -5.86 -11.31 6.67
C VAL A 67 -5.75 -12.84 6.65
N THR A 68 -5.41 -13.44 5.50
CA THR A 68 -5.19 -14.88 5.38
C THR A 68 -4.00 -15.33 6.22
N GLU A 69 -2.87 -14.62 6.16
CA GLU A 69 -1.66 -14.89 6.96
C GLU A 69 -1.96 -14.81 8.47
N SER A 70 -2.84 -13.90 8.88
CA SER A 70 -3.25 -13.73 10.27
C SER A 70 -4.11 -14.88 10.81
N ARG A 71 -4.73 -15.69 9.93
CA ARG A 71 -5.70 -16.74 10.28
C ARG A 71 -5.13 -18.17 10.24
N GLY A 72 -3.94 -18.40 9.68
CA GLY A 72 -3.21 -19.67 9.72
C GLY A 72 -3.66 -20.75 8.71
N GLY A 73 -2.80 -21.12 7.76
CA GLY A 73 -2.95 -22.29 6.85
C GLY A 73 -2.64 -22.00 5.37
N PRO A 74 -2.10 -22.98 4.59
CA PRO A 74 -1.34 -22.75 3.35
C PRO A 74 -2.16 -22.22 2.16
N ASP A 75 -1.46 -21.48 1.31
CA ASP A 75 -1.92 -20.78 0.10
C ASP A 75 -2.71 -21.66 -0.88
N PRO A 76 -3.92 -21.26 -1.32
CA PRO A 76 -4.39 -21.59 -2.66
C PRO A 76 -3.64 -20.71 -3.68
N PRO A 77 -3.16 -21.27 -4.81
CA PRO A 77 -2.51 -20.47 -5.86
C PRO A 77 -3.47 -19.42 -6.41
N ASP A 78 -2.95 -18.20 -6.57
CA ASP A 78 -3.65 -17.03 -7.11
C ASP A 78 -4.14 -17.27 -8.54
N PRO A 79 -5.45 -17.37 -8.82
CA PRO A 79 -5.97 -17.46 -10.17
C PRO A 79 -6.20 -16.03 -10.70
N GLY A 80 -5.13 -15.29 -10.95
CA GLY A 80 -5.14 -14.14 -11.84
C GLY A 80 -5.57 -12.79 -11.26
N GLY A 81 -4.65 -11.83 -11.30
CA GLY A 81 -4.81 -10.68 -12.20
C GLY A 81 -6.12 -9.90 -12.09
N GLY A 82 -6.49 -9.43 -10.91
CA GLY A 82 -7.64 -8.56 -10.70
C GLY A 82 -7.24 -7.10 -10.55
N GLY A 83 -6.81 -6.45 -11.64
CA GLY A 83 -6.87 -4.99 -11.70
C GLY A 83 -8.33 -4.58 -11.52
N ASP A 84 -8.63 -3.82 -10.46
CA ASP A 84 -9.97 -3.28 -10.24
C ASP A 84 -10.44 -2.64 -11.55
N ALA A 85 -11.57 -3.13 -12.10
CA ALA A 85 -12.06 -2.69 -13.41
C ALA A 85 -12.34 -1.18 -13.44
N ARG A 86 -12.48 -0.53 -12.28
CA ARG A 86 -12.61 0.93 -12.16
C ARG A 86 -11.25 1.62 -12.23
N SER A 87 -10.20 0.99 -11.72
CA SER A 87 -8.81 1.44 -11.77
C SER A 87 -8.24 1.34 -13.19
N THR A 88 -8.58 0.31 -13.97
CA THR A 88 -8.20 0.24 -15.40
C THR A 88 -8.89 1.33 -16.23
N VAL A 89 -10.17 1.62 -15.94
CA VAL A 89 -10.91 2.72 -16.56
C VAL A 89 -10.36 4.09 -16.15
N ALA A 90 -9.99 4.28 -14.87
CA ALA A 90 -9.40 5.50 -14.37
C ALA A 90 -8.02 5.77 -15.01
N LEU A 91 -7.17 4.75 -15.10
CA LEU A 91 -5.87 4.84 -15.76
C LEU A 91 -5.99 5.12 -17.25
N ARG A 92 -7.00 4.54 -17.93
CA ARG A 92 -7.30 4.84 -19.33
C ARG A 92 -7.65 6.32 -19.53
N ARG A 93 -8.47 6.90 -18.67
CA ARG A 93 -8.85 8.32 -18.74
C ARG A 93 -7.67 9.26 -18.47
N VAL A 94 -6.80 8.92 -17.51
CA VAL A 94 -5.57 9.68 -17.24
C VAL A 94 -4.65 9.63 -18.46
N ARG A 95 -4.46 8.46 -19.08
CA ARG A 95 -3.65 8.30 -20.29
C ARG A 95 -4.21 9.10 -21.47
N GLU A 96 -5.51 9.02 -21.74
CA GLU A 96 -6.14 9.76 -22.85
C GLU A 96 -5.98 11.28 -22.69
N ARG A 97 -6.08 11.79 -21.46
CA ARG A 97 -5.90 13.22 -21.18
C ARG A 97 -4.45 13.68 -21.34
N LEU A 98 -3.48 12.83 -20.99
CA LEU A 98 -2.06 13.10 -21.20
C LEU A 98 -1.68 13.07 -22.68
N GLU A 99 -2.25 12.14 -23.47
CA GLU A 99 -2.04 12.10 -24.92
C GLU A 99 -2.63 13.32 -25.63
N ALA A 100 -3.81 13.78 -25.21
CA ALA A 100 -4.42 14.99 -25.75
C ALA A 100 -3.55 16.23 -25.48
N LEU A 101 -3.02 16.38 -24.27
CA LEU A 101 -2.10 17.47 -23.93
C LEU A 101 -0.79 17.37 -24.70
N ARG A 102 -0.25 16.15 -24.86
CA ARG A 102 0.97 15.90 -25.64
C ARG A 102 0.80 16.24 -27.12
N ARG A 103 -0.39 16.02 -27.71
CA ARG A 103 -0.70 16.43 -29.08
C ARG A 103 -0.83 17.94 -29.24
N LEU A 104 -1.31 18.64 -28.20
CA LEU A 104 -1.50 20.09 -28.19
C LEU A 104 -0.19 20.88 -28.03
N LEU A 105 0.81 20.23 -27.41
CA LEU A 105 2.15 20.78 -27.19
C LEU A 105 3.19 20.23 -28.20
N ALA A 106 2.76 19.44 -29.18
CA ALA A 106 3.61 19.04 -30.30
C ALA A 106 3.64 20.19 -31.34
N PRO A 107 4.81 20.72 -31.72
CA PRO A 107 4.94 21.80 -32.69
C PRO A 107 4.52 21.40 -34.11
#